data_AF-A0A645EUF5-F1
#
_entry.id   AF-A0A645EUF5-F1
#
_cell.length_a   1.000
_cell.length_b   1.000
_cell.length_c   1.000
_cell.angle_alpha   90.00
_cell.angle_beta   90.00
_cell.angle_gamma   90.00
#
_symmetry.space_group_name_H-M   'P 1'
#
loop_
_entity.id
_entity.type
_entity.pdbx_description
1 polymer ?
#
loop_
_entity_poly.entity_id
_entity_poly.type
_entity_poly.pdbx_seq_one_letter_code
_entity_poly.pdbx_strand_id
1 'polypeptide(L)' 'MGASAVAHGPYNTNDMDAVLMVTEPYADVYIKWLFAQIDFHNAEYTRYNNSMIMYNAALSAYADAYNRSHMPTQTSFVL' A
#
# COMPACT_ATOMS: atom_id res chain seq x y z
N MET A 1 13.07 -10.77 13.69
CA MET A 1 12.21 -11.32 12.63
C MET A 1 12.24 -10.31 11.50
N GLY A 2 13.21 -10.41 10.59
CA GLY A 2 13.35 -9.48 9.47
C GLY A 2 12.25 -9.74 8.45
N ALA A 3 11.67 -8.66 7.91
CA ALA A 3 10.75 -8.71 6.78
C ALA A 3 11.39 -9.58 5.69
N SER A 4 10.86 -10.80 5.52
CA SER A 4 11.30 -11.66 4.44
C SER A 4 10.93 -10.91 3.17
N ALA A 5 11.95 -10.43 2.44
CA ALA A 5 11.81 -9.80 1.15
C ALA A 5 11.34 -10.86 0.15
N VAL A 6 10.07 -11.26 0.27
CA VAL A 6 9.40 -12.06 -0.75
C VAL A 6 9.30 -11.15 -1.96
N ALA A 7 10.06 -11.46 -2.99
CA ALA A 7 9.93 -10.80 -4.27
C ALA A 7 8.53 -11.12 -4.80
N HIS A 8 7.62 -10.17 -4.69
CA HIS A 8 6.28 -10.31 -5.25
C HIS A 8 6.33 -9.87 -6.71
N GLY A 9 6.26 -10.86 -7.61
CA GLY A 9 6.11 -10.62 -9.04
C GLY A 9 4.73 -10.04 -9.38
N PRO A 10 4.51 -9.66 -10.66
CA PRO A 10 3.18 -9.29 -11.10
C PRO A 10 2.19 -10.45 -10.90
N TYR A 11 1.01 -10.14 -10.36
CA TYR A 11 -0.07 -11.11 -10.25
C TYR A 11 -0.48 -11.62 -11.64
N ASN A 12 -0.68 -12.92 -11.76
CA ASN A 12 -1.22 -13.58 -12.94
C ASN A 12 -2.47 -14.40 -12.60
N THR A 13 -3.07 -15.05 -13.60
CA THR A 13 -4.31 -15.81 -13.45
C THR A 13 -4.24 -16.95 -12.43
N ASN A 14 -3.04 -17.46 -12.11
CA ASN A 14 -2.87 -18.51 -11.11
C ASN A 14 -2.83 -17.97 -9.66
N ASP A 15 -2.71 -16.65 -9.49
CA ASP A 15 -2.57 -16.00 -8.18
C ASP A 15 -3.93 -15.53 -7.62
N MET A 16 -5.04 -16.10 -8.09
CA MET A 16 -6.38 -15.71 -7.64
C MET A 16 -6.58 -15.91 -6.13
N ASP A 17 -5.89 -16.89 -5.54
CA ASP A 17 -5.91 -17.19 -4.11
C ASP A 17 -4.74 -16.52 -3.35
N ALA A 18 -3.94 -15.68 -4.01
CA ALA A 18 -2.80 -15.04 -3.39
C ALA A 18 -3.26 -14.03 -2.33
N VAL A 19 -2.56 -14.02 -1.19
CA VAL A 19 -2.78 -13.03 -0.15
C VAL A 19 -2.26 -11.68 -0.62
N LEU A 20 -3.12 -10.66 -0.57
CA LEU A 20 -2.74 -9.28 -0.88
C LEU A 20 -1.67 -8.77 0.09
N MET A 21 -0.74 -7.95 -0.41
CA MET A 21 0.29 -7.32 0.42
C MET A 21 -0.31 -6.43 1.51
N VAL A 22 -1.33 -5.66 1.15
CA VAL A 22 -2.10 -4.84 2.09
C VAL A 22 -3.40 -5.58 2.37
N THR A 23 -3.48 -6.19 3.54
CA THR A 23 -4.66 -6.96 3.98
C THR A 23 -5.72 -6.05 4.60
N GLU A 24 -6.89 -6.62 4.88
CA GLU A 24 -7.92 -5.95 5.68
C GLU A 24 -7.36 -5.52 7.05
N PRO A 25 -7.77 -4.35 7.56
CA PRO A 25 -8.83 -3.46 7.06
C PRO A 25 -8.38 -2.44 6.01
N TYR A 26 -7.10 -2.44 5.59
CA TYR A 26 -6.51 -1.40 4.73
C TYR A 26 -6.50 -1.74 3.23
N ALA A 27 -7.08 -2.88 2.84
CA ALA A 27 -7.14 -3.33 1.44
C ALA A 27 -7.86 -2.34 0.50
N ASP A 28 -8.64 -1.40 1.06
CA ASP A 28 -9.31 -0.34 0.32
C ASP A 28 -8.34 0.64 -0.39
N VAL A 29 -7.05 0.60 -0.05
CA VAL A 29 -5.98 1.33 -0.74
C VAL A 29 -5.91 0.99 -2.23
N TYR A 30 -6.15 -0.27 -2.60
CA TYR A 30 -6.12 -0.72 -3.99
C TYR A 30 -7.24 -0.07 -4.81
N ILE A 31 -8.45 0.00 -4.23
CA ILE A 31 -9.61 0.62 -4.88
C ILE A 31 -9.36 2.13 -5.10
N LYS A 32 -8.81 2.82 -4.10
CA LYS A 32 -8.49 4.25 -4.21
C LYS A 32 -7.44 4.52 -5.29
N TRP A 33 -6.43 3.65 -5.41
CA TRP A 33 -5.45 3.74 -6.49
C TRP A 33 -6.11 3.58 -7.87
N LEU A 34 -6.99 2.59 -8.04
CA LEU A 34 -7.71 2.40 -9.30
C LEU A 34 -8.54 3.63 -9.69
N PHE A 35 -9.24 4.25 -8.74
CA PHE A 35 -9.96 5.50 -9.01
C PHE A 35 -9.03 6.64 -9.43
N ALA A 36 -7.88 6.81 -8.77
CA ALA A 36 -6.89 7.80 -9.18
C ALA A 36 -6.42 7.55 -10.62
N GLN A 37 -6.11 6.31 -10.99
CA GLN A 37 -5.67 5.98 -12.35
C GLN A 37 -6.76 6.21 -13.41
N ILE A 38 -8.02 5.94 -13.08
CA ILE A 38 -9.17 6.24 -13.95
C ILE A 38 -9.30 7.75 -14.17
N ASP A 39 -9.30 8.54 -13.10
CA ASP A 39 -9.41 10.00 -13.18
C ASP A 39 -8.23 10.60 -13.99
N PHE A 40 -7.03 10.04 -13.81
CA PHE A 40 -5.85 10.45 -14.57
C PHE A 40 -6.00 10.16 -16.07
N HIS A 41 -6.46 8.96 -16.44
CA HIS A 41 -6.68 8.60 -17.85
C HIS A 41 -7.81 9.39 -18.51
N ASN A 42 -8.79 9.86 -17.73
CA ASN A 42 -9.84 10.75 -18.20
C ASN A 42 -9.41 12.23 -18.30
N ALA A 43 -8.15 12.56 -17.98
CA ALA A 43 -7.65 13.93 -17.88
C ALA A 43 -8.42 14.81 -16.86
N GLU A 44 -9.07 14.18 -15.87
CA GLU A 44 -9.82 14.86 -14.80
C GLU A 44 -8.88 15.18 -13.63
N TYR A 45 -7.90 16.06 -13.86
CA TYR A 45 -6.80 16.28 -12.91
C TYR A 45 -7.23 16.75 -11.52
N THR A 46 -8.31 17.53 -11.40
CA THR A 46 -8.88 17.92 -10.11
C THR A 46 -9.40 16.71 -9.34
N ARG A 47 -10.08 15.78 -10.02
CA ARG A 47 -10.58 14.55 -9.41
C ARG A 47 -9.45 13.59 -9.07
N TYR A 48 -8.48 13.46 -9.97
CA TYR A 48 -7.24 12.72 -9.70
C TYR A 48 -6.54 13.22 -8.43
N ASN A 49 -6.43 14.54 -8.24
CA ASN A 49 -5.82 15.11 -7.04
C ASN A 49 -6.58 14.70 -5.78
N ASN A 50 -7.92 14.79 -5.80
CA ASN A 50 -8.77 14.34 -4.69
C ASN A 50 -8.61 12.84 -4.41
N SER A 51 -8.64 12.00 -5.45
CA SER A 51 -8.45 10.55 -5.37
C SER A 51 -7.07 10.20 -4.80
N MET A 52 -6.02 10.94 -5.20
CA MET A 52 -4.66 10.78 -4.67
C MET A 52 -4.55 11.19 -3.19
N ILE A 53 -5.26 12.22 -2.73
CA ILE A 53 -5.31 12.56 -1.30
C ILE A 53 -5.87 11.38 -0.49
N MET A 54 -6.97 10.79 -0.96
CA MET A 54 -7.58 9.64 -0.28
C MET A 54 -6.67 8.41 -0.30
N TYR A 55 -6.03 8.12 -1.42
CA TYR A 55 -5.05 7.02 -1.56
C TYR A 55 -3.89 7.19 -0.58
N ASN A 56 -3.26 8.38 -0.55
CA ASN A 56 -2.12 8.65 0.32
C ASN A 56 -2.50 8.55 1.80
N ALA A 57 -3.68 9.02 2.19
CA ALA A 57 -4.17 8.89 3.55
C ALA A 57 -4.34 7.41 3.98
N ALA A 58 -4.91 6.57 3.11
CA ALA A 58 -5.07 5.14 3.38
C ALA A 58 -3.72 4.41 3.46
N LEU A 59 -2.79 4.73 2.55
CA LEU A 59 -1.45 4.14 2.55
C LEU A 59 -0.66 4.55 3.80
N SER A 60 -0.76 5.81 4.22
CA SER A 60 -0.13 6.29 5.47
C SER A 60 -0.67 5.54 6.69
N ALA A 61 -2.00 5.35 6.76
CA ALA A 61 -2.62 4.61 7.85
C ALA A 61 -2.15 3.14 7.90
N TYR A 62 -2.00 2.50 6.74
CA TYR A 62 -1.42 1.16 6.66
C TYR A 62 0.05 1.14 7.10
N ALA A 63 0.86 2.09 6.63
CA ALA A 63 2.27 2.19 7.00
C ALA A 63 2.46 2.37 8.51
N ASP A 64 1.64 3.20 9.15
CA ASP A 64 1.64 3.39 10.60
C ASP A 64 1.31 2.09 11.35
N ALA A 65 0.29 1.35 10.89
CA ALA A 65 -0.09 0.06 11.48
C ALA A 65 1.00 -1.01 11.29
N TYR A 66 1.60 -1.05 10.10
CA TYR A 66 2.71 -1.95 9.79
C TYR A 66 3.93 -1.66 10.66
N ASN A 67 4.31 -0.40 10.82
CA ASN A 67 5.44 0.01 11.66
C ASN A 67 5.23 -0.31 13.15
N ARG A 68 3.99 -0.23 13.65
CA ARG A 68 3.66 -0.60 15.05
C ARG A 68 3.81 -2.11 15.30
N SER A 69 3.49 -2.93 14.30
CA SER A 69 3.59 -4.40 14.40
C SER A 69 4.99 -4.92 14.05
N HIS A 70 5.74 -4.18 13.23
CA HIS A 70 7.08 -4.50 12.77
C HIS A 70 8.04 -3.41 13.23
N MET A 71 8.26 -3.34 14.54
CA MET A 71 9.20 -2.38 15.12
C MET A 71 10.55 -2.46 14.39
N PRO A 72 11.08 -1.33 13.90
CA PRO A 72 12.39 -1.33 13.29
C PRO A 72 13.42 -1.77 14.31
N THR A 73 14.21 -2.79 13.98
CA THR A 73 15.35 -3.26 14.79
C THR A 73 16.48 -2.24 14.71
N GLN A 74 16.28 -1.07 15.29
CA GLN A 74 17.35 -0.10 15.41
C GLN A 74 18.26 -0.58 16.53
N THR A 75 19.38 -1.19 16.17
CA THR A 75 20.49 -1.42 17.10
C THR A 75 20.97 -0.05 17.57
N SER A 76 20.78 0.27 18.83
CA SER A 76 21.37 1.47 19.44
C SER A 76 22.89 1.41 19.26
N PHE A 77 23.46 2.39 18.56
CA PHE A 77 24.90 2.55 18.49
C PHE A 77 25.39 3.01 19.87
N VAL A 78 26.07 2.12 20.59
CA VAL A 78 26.73 2.43 21.86
C VAL A 78 28.15 2.88 21.53
N LEU A 79 28.54 4.07 22.04
CA LEU A 79 29.88 4.66 21.91
C LEU A 79 30.90 3.99 22.84
#